data_AF-A0A645GN15-F1
#
_entry.id   AF-A0A645GN15-F1
#
_cell.length_a   1.000
_cell.length_b   1.000
_cell.length_c   1.000
_cell.angle_alpha   90.00
_cell.angle_beta   90.00
_cell.angle_gamma   90.00
#
_symmetry.space_group_name_H-M   'P 1'
#
loop_
_entity.id
_entity.type
_entity.pdbx_description
1 polymer ?
#
loop_
_entity_poly.entity_id
_entity_poly.type
_entity_poly.pdbx_seq_one_letter_code
_entity_poly.pdbx_strand_id
1 'polypeptide(L)'
;MVVPDILSNAGGVVVSYFEWVQNIQSVNWTEETVNEKLKDIMDSAFEAVWNIAESNNATLRTGAYLIAVKRVVDAKKARAIWP
;
A
#
# COMPACT_ATOMS: atom_id res chain seq x y z
N MET A 1 -18.23 1.87 -10.46
CA MET A 1 -16.95 1.95 -9.71
C MET A 1 -16.10 0.75 -10.11
N VAL A 2 -14.83 0.94 -10.47
CA VAL A 2 -13.90 -0.14 -10.83
C VAL A 2 -12.67 -0.01 -9.93
N VAL A 3 -12.41 -1.02 -9.11
CA VAL A 3 -11.22 -1.07 -8.24
C VAL A 3 -10.00 -1.42 -9.11
N PRO A 4 -8.89 -0.68 -9.03
CA PRO A 4 -7.73 -0.95 -9.86
C PRO A 4 -6.99 -2.21 -9.40
N ASP A 5 -6.51 -2.98 -10.37
CA ASP A 5 -5.70 -4.18 -10.23
C ASP A 5 -4.52 -4.04 -9.25
N ILE A 6 -3.80 -2.92 -9.33
CA ILE A 6 -2.66 -2.59 -8.45
C ILE A 6 -3.05 -2.58 -6.96
N LEU A 7 -4.32 -2.30 -6.65
CA LEU A 7 -4.86 -2.34 -5.30
C LEU A 7 -5.51 -3.70 -5.01
N SER A 8 -6.40 -4.18 -5.89
CA SER A 8 -7.18 -5.40 -5.63
C SER A 8 -6.31 -6.65 -5.46
N ASN A 9 -5.17 -6.70 -6.15
CA ASN A 9 -4.28 -7.86 -6.14
C ASN A 9 -3.07 -7.68 -5.20
N ALA A 10 -3.00 -6.58 -4.45
CA ALA A 10 -1.86 -6.26 -3.60
C ALA A 10 -1.69 -7.20 -2.39
N GLY A 11 -2.74 -7.93 -2.01
CA GLY A 11 -2.73 -8.77 -0.80
C GLY A 11 -1.60 -9.79 -0.76
N GLY A 12 -1.27 -10.42 -1.89
CA GLY A 12 -0.14 -11.36 -1.96
C GLY A 12 1.21 -10.68 -1.62
N VAL A 13 1.44 -9.47 -2.14
CA VAL A 13 2.66 -8.70 -1.86
C VAL A 13 2.71 -8.26 -0.40
N VAL A 14 1.56 -7.88 0.18
CA VAL A 14 1.48 -7.50 1.60
C VAL A 14 1.80 -8.69 2.51
N VAL A 15 1.27 -9.88 2.20
CA VAL A 15 1.56 -11.09 2.98
C VAL A 15 3.04 -11.52 2.83
N SER A 16 3.64 -11.39 1.63
CA SER A 16 5.09 -11.59 1.46
C SER A 16 5.93 -10.58 2.27
N TYR A 17 5.46 -9.35 2.43
CA TYR A 17 6.09 -8.39 3.33
C TYR A 17 6.00 -8.84 4.79
N PHE A 18 4.86 -9.37 5.24
CA PHE A 18 4.73 -9.93 6.58
C PHE A 18 5.64 -11.14 6.81
N GLU A 19 5.82 -12.01 5.82
CA GLU A 19 6.79 -13.11 5.88
C GLU A 19 8.21 -12.59 6.12
N TRP A 20 8.62 -11.55 5.39
CA TRP A 20 9.92 -10.90 5.59
C TRP A 20 10.08 -10.33 7.01
N VAL A 21 9.06 -9.66 7.54
CA VAL A 21 9.08 -9.12 8.92
C VAL A 21 9.19 -10.23 9.97
N GLN A 22 8.39 -11.29 9.81
CA GLN A 22 8.39 -12.45 10.69
C GLN A 22 9.76 -13.15 10.72
N ASN A 23 10.39 -13.31 9.56
CA ASN A 23 11.72 -13.90 9.43
C ASN A 23 12.80 -13.09 10.17
N ILE A 24 12.77 -11.76 10.07
CA ILE A 24 13.71 -10.89 10.81
C ILE A 24 13.54 -11.03 12.32
N GLN A 25 12.30 -11.17 12.79
CA GLN A 25 11.98 -11.26 14.21
C GLN A 25 12.06 -12.70 14.75
N SER A 26 12.18 -13.70 13.88
CA SER A 26 12.10 -15.13 14.23
C SER A 26 10.80 -15.48 14.99
N VAL A 27 9.69 -14.87 14.59
CA VAL A 27 8.36 -15.13 15.15
C VAL A 27 7.39 -15.56 14.06
N ASN A 28 6.41 -16.39 14.43
CA ASN A 28 5.31 -16.76 13.55
C ASN A 28 4.01 -16.16 14.07
N TRP A 29 3.20 -15.62 13.18
CA TRP A 29 1.87 -15.12 13.48
C TRP A 29 0.81 -16.16 13.12
N THR A 30 -0.34 -16.08 13.79
CA THR A 30 -1.50 -16.87 13.39
C THR A 30 -2.10 -16.31 12.10
N GLU A 31 -2.83 -17.15 11.37
CA GLU A 31 -3.57 -16.72 10.18
C GLU A 31 -4.52 -15.54 10.47
N GLU A 32 -5.18 -15.57 11.63
CA GLU A 32 -6.05 -14.48 12.09
C GLU A 32 -5.29 -13.15 12.21
N THR A 33 -4.13 -13.15 12.87
CA THR A 33 -3.28 -11.96 12.99
C THR A 33 -2.78 -11.45 11.63
N VAL A 34 -2.44 -12.36 10.71
CA VAL A 34 -2.04 -11.99 9.35
C VAL A 34 -3.20 -11.33 8.61
N ASN A 35 -4.41 -11.90 8.70
CA ASN A 35 -5.60 -11.39 8.01
C ASN A 35 -6.07 -10.04 8.59
N GLU A 36 -6.01 -9.84 9.90
CA GLU A 36 -6.32 -8.55 10.53
C GLU A 36 -5.36 -7.46 10.04
N LYS A 37 -4.04 -7.73 10.09
CA LYS A 37 -3.03 -6.78 9.60
C LYS A 37 -3.15 -6.52 8.11
N LEU A 38 -3.48 -7.54 7.32
CA LEU A 38 -3.72 -7.41 5.89
C LEU A 38 -4.89 -6.47 5.64
N LYS A 39 -6.01 -6.68 6.34
CA LYS A 39 -7.19 -5.83 6.23
C LYS A 39 -6.87 -4.36 6.53
N ASP A 40 -6.18 -4.08 7.63
CA ASP A 40 -5.82 -2.70 8.01
C ASP A 40 -5.01 -1.98 6.91
N ILE A 41 -4.05 -2.68 6.31
CA ILE A 41 -3.23 -2.13 5.22
C ILE A 41 -4.07 -1.91 3.95
N MET A 42 -4.91 -2.88 3.59
CA MET A 42 -5.74 -2.80 2.39
C MET A 42 -6.80 -1.70 2.49
N ASP A 43 -7.46 -1.57 3.65
CA ASP A 43 -8.44 -0.52 3.93
C ASP A 43 -7.78 0.87 3.87
N SER A 44 -6.65 1.04 4.56
CA SER A 44 -5.88 2.29 4.51
C SER A 44 -5.40 2.65 3.10
N ALA A 45 -5.00 1.65 2.31
CA ALA A 45 -4.59 1.84 0.92
C ALA A 45 -5.78 2.26 0.03
N PHE A 46 -6.95 1.63 0.21
CA PHE A 46 -8.16 1.97 -0.51
C PHE A 46 -8.61 3.39 -0.21
N GLU A 47 -8.70 3.78 1.07
CA GLU A 47 -9.08 5.14 1.48
C GLU A 47 -8.15 6.19 0.85
N ALA A 48 -6.84 5.92 0.84
CA ALA A 48 -5.88 6.85 0.27
C ALA A 48 -6.02 6.99 -1.26
N VAL A 49 -6.33 5.89 -1.98
CA VAL A 49 -6.66 5.93 -3.42
C VAL A 49 -7.98 6.66 -3.66
N TRP A 50 -8.99 6.42 -2.82
CA TRP A 50 -10.29 7.07 -2.92
C TRP A 50 -10.16 8.59 -2.78
N ASN A 51 -9.52 9.04 -1.70
CA ASN A 51 -9.38 10.46 -1.39
C ASN A 51 -8.58 11.23 -2.46
N ILE A 52 -7.50 10.62 -2.99
CA ILE A 52 -6.72 11.27 -4.04
C ILE A 52 -7.46 11.29 -5.38
N ALA A 53 -8.23 10.25 -5.71
CA ALA A 53 -9.03 10.21 -6.92
C ALA A 53 -10.16 11.26 -6.87
N GLU A 54 -10.86 11.36 -5.74
CA GLU A 54 -11.93 12.33 -5.52
C GLU A 54 -11.39 13.77 -5.58
N SER A 55 -10.32 14.07 -4.84
CA SER A 55 -9.73 15.43 -4.82
C SER A 55 -9.16 15.89 -6.16
N ASN A 56 -8.81 14.98 -7.06
CA ASN A 56 -8.27 15.29 -8.39
C ASN A 56 -9.31 15.06 -9.51
N ASN A 57 -10.57 14.76 -9.17
CA ASN A 57 -11.63 14.39 -10.12
C ASN A 57 -11.16 13.34 -11.15
N ALA A 58 -10.47 12.31 -10.68
CA ALA A 58 -9.81 11.30 -11.48
C ALA A 58 -10.40 9.90 -11.24
N THR A 59 -10.13 8.97 -12.14
CA THR A 59 -10.52 7.56 -11.93
C THR A 59 -9.71 6.94 -10.78
N LEU A 60 -10.25 5.90 -10.11
CA LEU A 60 -9.50 5.18 -9.07
C LEU A 60 -8.17 4.59 -9.59
N ARG A 61 -8.13 4.16 -10.87
CA ARG A 61 -6.88 3.72 -11.51
C ARG A 61 -5.86 4.84 -11.57
N THR A 62 -6.26 6.03 -12.01
CA THR A 62 -5.39 7.21 -12.03
C THR A 62 -4.98 7.61 -10.62
N GLY A 63 -5.91 7.61 -9.66
CA GLY A 63 -5.63 7.88 -8.25
C GLY A 63 -4.59 6.94 -7.65
N ALA A 64 -4.66 5.64 -7.97
CA ALA A 64 -3.68 4.65 -7.53
C ALA A 64 -2.27 4.94 -8.06
N TYR A 65 -2.15 5.39 -9.32
CA TYR A 65 -0.85 5.83 -9.86
C TYR A 65 -0.37 7.13 -9.23
N LEU A 66 -1.26 8.10 -9.01
CA LEU A 66 -0.91 9.38 -8.38
C LEU A 66 -0.33 9.15 -6.98
N ILE A 67 -0.97 8.31 -6.15
CA ILE A 67 -0.46 8.03 -4.81
C ILE A 67 0.85 7.26 -4.84
N ALA A 68 1.00 6.30 -5.75
CA ALA A 68 2.23 5.52 -5.90
C ALA A 68 3.43 6.42 -6.23
N VAL A 69 3.29 7.29 -7.24
CA VAL A 69 4.33 8.24 -7.64
C VAL A 69 4.60 9.26 -6.53
N LYS A 70 3.55 9.81 -5.92
CA LYS A 70 3.66 10.78 -4.83
C LYS A 70 4.52 10.23 -3.68
N ARG A 71 4.24 9.01 -3.21
CA ARG A 71 5.00 8.37 -2.11
C ARG A 71 6.49 8.22 -2.44
N VAL A 72 6.82 7.81 -3.68
CA VAL A 72 8.23 7.67 -4.11
C VAL A 72 8.94 9.02 -4.19
N VAL A 73 8.27 10.03 -4.75
CA VAL A 73 8.81 11.40 -4.84
C VAL A 73 9.02 12.00 -3.46
N ASP A 74 8.06 11.85 -2.55
CA ASP A 74 8.14 12.39 -1.19
C ASP A 74 9.27 11.72 -0.40
N ALA A 75 9.41 10.39 -0.51
CA ALA A 75 10.53 9.66 0.08
C ALA A 75 11.90 10.10 -0.49
N LYS A 76 11.98 10.35 -1.80
CA LYS A 76 13.21 10.83 -2.43
C LYS A 76 13.57 12.25 -1.97
N LYS A 77 12.58 13.15 -1.85
CA LYS A 77 12.77 14.51 -1.32
C LYS A 77 13.24 14.49 0.13
N ALA A 78 12.68 13.61 0.95
CA ALA A 78 13.04 13.51 2.37
C ALA A 78 14.49 13.06 2.60
N ARG A 79 15.06 12.21 1.73
CA ARG A 79 16.45 11.75 1.85
C ARG A 79 17.51 12.79 1.46
N ALA A 80 17.11 13.95 0.92
CA ALA A 80 17.98 14.92 0.23
C ALA A 80 18.84 14.25 -0.88
N ILE A 81 19.51 15.04 -1.71
CA ILE A 81 20.45 14.51 -2.71
C ILE A 81 21.82 14.46 -2.04
N TRP A 82 22.23 13.28 -1.60
CA TRP A 82 23.60 12.99 -1.17
C TRP A 82 24.32 12.18 -2.28
N PRO A 83 25.57 12.51 -2.65
CA PRO A 83 26.33 11.78 -3.66
C PRO A 83 26.47 10.28 -3.37
#